data_AF-A0A1M7TAR9-F1
#
_entry.id   AF-A0A1M7TAR9-F1
#
_cell.length_a   1.000
_cell.length_b   1.000
_cell.length_c   1.000
_cell.angle_alpha   90.00
_cell.angle_beta   90.00
_cell.angle_gamma   90.00
#
_symmetry.space_group_name_H-M   'P 1'
#
loop_
_entity.id
_entity.type
_entity.pdbx_description
1 polymer ?
#
loop_
_entity_poly.entity_id
_entity_poly.type
_entity_poly.pdbx_seq_one_letter_code
_entity_poly.pdbx_strand_id
1 'polypeptide(L)'
;MNTPAFARVRTLAVVVAALAMFDATPGLAAEKVYDPAAGSRWIVETETRGEEVRPDGTVTSLVRTRAELTIEQKTADGFRISYVHRGATIEGNARSVPLRRAYMKVLENVVIRASTDASGKPLRIDNLDEARDKMRSVASELVGQFDQRPAARALFDQLMAELVEVDAGSAATVYLDVLGTLAVAQNTGMKPGEFRQVIKPAENPLGGDALKSNVRFELVDADTDGSRLKFVNVTSVDPAALSEFMRDFARSLLAASGDSVTPALVNRLVSSMVFSFDKRAEFDVEDGMTRKVAEKSTTVFRGMEQNLIQTDARTTTLTPAVN
;
A
#
# COMPACT_ATOMS: atom_id res chain seq x y z
N MET A 1 -20.99 86.99 -18.05
CA MET A 1 -21.90 85.98 -17.47
C MET A 1 -21.04 84.79 -17.06
N ASN A 2 -20.56 84.79 -15.81
CA ASN A 2 -19.77 83.73 -15.21
C ASN A 2 -20.33 83.50 -13.81
N THR A 3 -20.85 82.31 -13.57
CA THR A 3 -21.31 81.85 -12.26
C THR A 3 -20.35 80.75 -11.81
N PRO A 4 -19.72 80.85 -10.63
CA PRO A 4 -19.29 79.67 -9.91
C PRO A 4 -20.10 79.51 -8.61
N ALA A 5 -20.70 78.34 -8.46
CA ALA A 5 -21.40 77.92 -7.26
C ALA A 5 -20.42 77.25 -6.28
N PHE A 6 -20.49 77.72 -5.03
CA PHE A 6 -20.33 77.03 -3.74
C PHE A 6 -19.64 75.65 -3.69
N ALA A 7 -18.67 75.50 -2.78
CA ALA A 7 -18.93 74.97 -1.42
C ALA A 7 -17.64 74.50 -0.70
N ARG A 8 -17.40 75.12 0.46
CA ARG A 8 -16.98 74.58 1.77
C ARG A 8 -16.35 73.17 1.82
N VAL A 9 -15.05 73.12 2.18
CA VAL A 9 -14.38 71.92 2.70
C VAL A 9 -13.79 72.22 4.09
N ARG A 10 -14.25 71.45 5.09
CA ARG A 10 -13.62 71.00 6.35
C ARG A 10 -14.76 70.33 7.14
N THR A 11 -14.65 69.08 7.60
CA THR A 11 -13.84 68.65 8.75
C THR A 11 -13.84 67.11 8.88
N LEU A 12 -12.85 66.58 9.63
CA LEU A 12 -12.73 65.26 10.27
C LEU A 12 -12.32 64.05 9.40
N ALA A 13 -11.06 63.63 9.55
CA ALA A 13 -10.61 62.26 9.34
C ALA A 13 -9.76 61.83 10.55
N VAL A 14 -10.37 61.07 11.46
CA VAL A 14 -9.69 60.27 12.49
C VAL A 14 -10.42 58.92 12.51
N VAL A 15 -9.65 57.84 12.72
CA VAL A 15 -10.03 56.43 12.84
C VAL A 15 -10.07 55.61 11.55
N VAL A 16 -8.89 55.25 11.01
CA VAL A 16 -8.66 53.94 10.34
C VAL A 16 -7.21 53.51 10.61
N ALA A 17 -6.89 53.07 11.83
CA ALA A 17 -5.57 52.54 12.18
C ALA A 17 -5.65 51.31 13.11
N ALA A 18 -6.71 50.51 13.00
CA ALA A 18 -6.95 49.36 13.87
C ALA A 18 -7.47 48.12 13.12
N LEU A 19 -7.06 47.91 11.87
CA LEU A 19 -7.52 46.78 11.03
C LEU A 19 -6.41 46.08 10.23
N ALA A 20 -5.14 46.25 10.64
CA ALA A 20 -3.98 45.60 9.99
C ALA A 20 -3.22 44.64 10.91
N MET A 21 -3.84 44.14 11.98
CA MET A 21 -3.30 43.09 12.85
C MET A 21 -4.18 41.82 12.84
N PHE A 22 -4.86 41.55 11.72
CA PHE A 22 -5.46 40.24 11.51
C PHE A 22 -4.39 39.29 10.97
N ASP A 23 -3.80 38.56 11.90
CA ASP A 23 -3.31 37.19 11.76
C ASP A 23 -2.63 36.83 10.44
N ALA A 24 -1.35 37.20 10.33
CA ALA A 24 -0.41 36.34 9.62
C ALA A 24 -0.25 35.05 10.45
N THR A 25 -1.21 34.14 10.35
CA THR A 25 -1.00 32.76 10.80
C THR A 25 0.27 32.31 10.08
N PRO A 26 1.34 31.90 10.79
CA PRO A 26 2.55 31.43 10.12
C PRO A 26 2.12 30.30 9.17
N GLY A 27 2.23 30.57 7.87
CA GLY A 27 1.90 29.58 6.85
C GLY A 27 2.81 28.39 7.09
N LEU A 28 2.22 27.21 7.31
CA LEU A 28 2.97 25.98 7.45
C LEU A 28 3.87 25.82 6.23
N ALA A 29 5.14 25.49 6.47
CA ALA A 29 6.11 25.33 5.40
C ALA A 29 5.66 24.23 4.42
N ALA A 30 6.03 24.38 3.16
CA ALA A 30 5.74 23.38 2.14
C ALA A 30 6.43 22.04 2.46
N GLU A 31 5.81 20.94 2.05
CA GLU A 31 6.42 19.60 2.08
C GLU A 31 7.82 19.64 1.43
N LYS A 32 8.81 19.09 2.14
CA LYS A 32 10.16 18.91 1.56
C LYS A 32 10.10 17.90 0.41
N VAL A 33 10.75 18.23 -0.69
CA VAL A 33 10.80 17.36 -1.87
C VAL A 33 11.63 16.11 -1.58
N TYR A 34 11.16 14.97 -2.05
CA TYR A 34 11.94 13.73 -2.09
C TYR A 34 13.17 13.91 -2.98
N ASP A 35 14.35 14.02 -2.36
CA ASP A 35 15.61 14.22 -3.08
C ASP A 35 16.78 13.42 -2.46
N PRO A 36 16.73 12.08 -2.46
CA PRO A 36 17.81 11.29 -1.92
C PRO A 36 19.12 11.50 -2.68
N ALA A 37 20.25 11.50 -1.97
CA ALA A 37 21.56 11.62 -2.59
C ALA A 37 21.90 10.39 -3.46
N ALA A 38 22.52 10.61 -4.63
CA ALA A 38 23.10 9.52 -5.40
C ALA A 38 24.23 8.86 -4.60
N GLY A 39 24.32 7.53 -4.68
CA GLY A 39 25.17 6.69 -3.85
C GLY A 39 24.64 6.42 -2.44
N SER A 40 23.50 7.01 -2.03
CA SER A 40 22.91 6.71 -0.72
C SER A 40 22.38 5.27 -0.67
N ARG A 41 22.62 4.62 0.47
CA ARG A 41 22.22 3.25 0.76
C ARG A 41 21.26 3.23 1.93
N TRP A 42 20.22 2.41 1.81
CA TRP A 42 19.12 2.33 2.74
C TRP A 42 18.78 0.88 3.02
N ILE A 43 18.37 0.60 4.25
CA ILE A 43 17.81 -0.68 4.65
C ILE A 43 16.31 -0.55 4.70
N VAL A 44 15.63 -1.40 3.94
CA VAL A 44 14.19 -1.57 3.95
C VAL A 44 13.87 -2.80 4.77
N GLU A 45 13.25 -2.62 5.93
CA GLU A 45 12.77 -3.74 6.74
C GLU A 45 11.24 -3.79 6.68
N THR A 46 10.69 -4.98 6.54
CA THR A 46 9.23 -5.18 6.56
C THR A 46 8.91 -6.27 7.55
N GLU A 47 7.98 -6.01 8.46
CA GLU A 47 7.39 -6.98 9.36
C GLU A 47 5.89 -7.11 9.06
N THR A 48 5.43 -8.30 8.70
CA THR A 48 4.02 -8.62 8.49
C THR A 48 3.58 -9.64 9.52
N ARG A 49 2.59 -9.28 10.32
CA ARG A 49 1.91 -10.16 11.29
C ARG A 49 0.52 -10.44 10.78
N GLY A 50 0.23 -11.72 10.51
CA GLY A 50 -1.10 -12.19 10.20
C GLY A 50 -1.65 -13.01 11.36
N GLU A 51 -2.89 -12.74 11.73
CA GLU A 51 -3.68 -13.52 12.67
C GLU A 51 -5.02 -13.83 12.03
N GLU A 52 -5.39 -15.12 12.01
CA GLU A 52 -6.62 -15.61 11.44
C GLU A 52 -7.35 -16.43 12.50
N VAL A 53 -8.45 -15.89 13.01
CA VAL A 53 -9.31 -16.57 13.99
C VAL A 53 -10.38 -17.34 13.23
N ARG A 54 -10.42 -18.65 13.45
CA ARG A 54 -11.39 -19.58 12.87
C ARG A 54 -12.10 -20.38 13.98
N PRO A 55 -13.19 -21.10 13.67
CA PRO A 55 -13.85 -21.97 14.64
C PRO A 55 -12.95 -23.08 15.19
N ASP A 56 -11.98 -23.56 14.41
CA ASP A 56 -11.04 -24.64 14.76
C ASP A 56 -9.77 -24.15 15.49
N GLY A 57 -9.61 -22.82 15.65
CA GLY A 57 -8.51 -22.21 16.39
C GLY A 57 -7.93 -20.97 15.70
N THR A 58 -6.85 -20.45 16.27
CA THR A 58 -6.14 -19.30 15.73
C THR A 58 -4.91 -19.74 14.92
N VAL A 59 -4.83 -19.26 13.69
CA VAL A 59 -3.67 -19.40 12.81
C VAL A 59 -2.89 -18.09 12.82
N THR A 60 -1.58 -18.17 13.01
CA THR A 60 -0.69 -17.01 13.04
C THR A 60 0.42 -17.16 12.01
N SER A 61 0.87 -16.02 11.49
CA SER A 61 2.09 -15.92 10.67
C SER A 61 2.84 -14.64 11.00
N LEU A 62 4.17 -14.73 11.05
CA LEU A 62 5.07 -13.59 11.17
C LEU A 62 6.10 -13.70 10.05
N VAL A 63 6.16 -12.67 9.20
CA VAL A 63 7.14 -12.55 8.12
C VAL A 63 7.96 -11.31 8.39
N ARG A 64 9.28 -11.46 8.52
CA ARG A 64 10.24 -10.35 8.56
C ARG A 64 11.10 -10.43 7.33
N THR A 65 11.24 -9.33 6.60
CA THR A 65 12.15 -9.25 5.45
C THR A 65 13.11 -8.09 5.63
N ARG A 66 14.30 -8.23 5.05
CA ARG A 66 15.28 -7.16 4.98
C ARG A 66 15.77 -7.05 3.54
N ALA A 67 15.77 -5.83 3.02
CA ALA A 67 16.31 -5.52 1.70
C ALA A 67 17.23 -4.30 1.79
N GLU A 68 18.11 -4.20 0.81
CA GLU A 68 18.99 -3.06 0.63
C GLU A 68 18.55 -2.29 -0.62
N LEU A 69 18.32 -1.00 -0.46
CA LEU A 69 18.02 -0.05 -1.53
C LEU A 69 19.24 0.86 -1.72
N THR A 70 19.71 1.00 -2.95
CA THR A 70 20.74 1.99 -3.31
C THR A 70 20.18 2.92 -4.36
N ILE A 71 20.35 4.23 -4.16
CA ILE A 71 20.07 5.24 -5.17
C ILE A 71 21.31 5.36 -6.05
N GLU A 72 21.31 4.72 -7.21
CA GLU A 72 22.50 4.66 -8.08
C GLU A 72 22.75 6.01 -8.76
N GLN A 73 21.69 6.63 -9.29
CA GLN A 73 21.81 7.84 -10.11
C GLN A 73 20.54 8.69 -10.03
N LYS A 74 20.70 10.02 -9.99
CA LYS A 74 19.62 10.98 -10.26
C LYS A 74 19.46 11.17 -11.78
N THR A 75 18.23 11.08 -12.25
CA THR A 75 17.86 11.32 -13.66
C THR A 75 16.99 12.57 -13.76
N ALA A 76 16.65 12.99 -14.98
CA ALA A 76 15.75 14.14 -15.16
C ALA A 76 14.33 13.87 -14.63
N ASP A 77 13.88 12.62 -14.70
CA ASP A 77 12.49 12.23 -14.43
C ASP A 77 12.31 11.49 -13.08
N GLY A 78 13.41 11.20 -12.38
CA GLY A 78 13.41 10.38 -11.16
C GLY A 78 14.77 9.76 -10.86
N PHE A 79 14.81 8.49 -10.47
CA PHE A 79 16.04 7.84 -9.99
C PHE A 79 16.26 6.48 -10.66
N ARG A 80 17.53 6.10 -10.81
CA ARG A 80 17.92 4.69 -11.00
C ARG A 80 18.30 4.11 -9.66
N ILE A 81 17.77 2.94 -9.37
CA ILE A 81 17.94 2.26 -8.08
C ILE A 81 18.37 0.81 -8.28
N SER A 82 19.08 0.27 -7.28
CA SER A 82 19.21 -1.16 -7.08
C SER A 82 18.50 -1.58 -5.80
N TYR A 83 17.74 -2.66 -5.86
CA TYR A 83 17.05 -3.24 -4.73
C TYR A 83 17.40 -4.73 -4.61
N VAL A 84 17.83 -5.15 -3.42
CA VAL A 84 18.30 -6.52 -3.17
C VAL A 84 17.68 -7.03 -1.88
N HIS A 85 16.86 -8.09 -1.97
CA HIS A 85 16.41 -8.80 -0.79
C HIS A 85 17.59 -9.54 -0.15
N ARG A 86 17.88 -9.27 1.12
CA ARG A 86 18.99 -9.88 1.85
C ARG A 86 18.57 -11.10 2.67
N GLY A 87 17.28 -11.24 2.94
CA GLY A 87 16.74 -12.42 3.61
C GLY A 87 15.35 -12.20 4.18
N ALA A 88 14.78 -13.28 4.68
CA ALA A 88 13.51 -13.28 5.37
C ALA A 88 13.47 -14.32 6.50
N THR A 89 12.81 -13.97 7.60
CA THR A 89 12.45 -14.89 8.68
C THR A 89 10.94 -15.08 8.65
N ILE A 90 10.49 -16.33 8.60
CA ILE A 90 9.07 -16.68 8.52
C ILE A 90 8.72 -17.67 9.62
N GLU A 91 7.80 -17.29 10.48
CA GLU A 91 7.37 -18.01 11.68
C GLU A 91 5.83 -18.10 11.74
N GLY A 92 5.32 -18.93 12.64
CA GLY A 92 3.89 -19.16 12.84
C GLY A 92 3.46 -20.60 12.53
N ASN A 93 2.17 -20.87 12.72
CA ASN A 93 1.56 -22.20 12.55
C ASN A 93 0.75 -22.31 11.24
N ALA A 94 0.72 -21.27 10.40
CA ALA A 94 0.02 -21.32 9.12
C ALA A 94 0.58 -22.40 8.19
N ARG A 95 -0.30 -23.14 7.51
CA ARG A 95 0.07 -24.21 6.57
C ARG A 95 0.92 -23.70 5.40
N SER A 96 0.83 -22.42 5.07
CA SER A 96 1.58 -21.74 4.02
C SER A 96 3.03 -21.40 4.40
N VAL A 97 3.44 -21.54 5.67
CA VAL A 97 4.79 -21.14 6.14
C VAL A 97 5.91 -21.82 5.33
N PRO A 98 5.94 -23.15 5.12
CA PRO A 98 7.01 -23.78 4.34
C PRO A 98 7.09 -23.26 2.90
N LEU A 99 5.93 -23.04 2.29
CA LEU A 99 5.83 -22.51 0.93
C LEU A 99 6.36 -21.07 0.84
N ARG A 100 5.94 -20.20 1.78
CA ARG A 100 6.43 -18.81 1.84
C ARG A 100 7.94 -18.74 2.06
N ARG A 101 8.52 -19.68 2.82
CA ARG A 101 9.98 -19.75 3.01
C ARG A 101 10.70 -20.07 1.70
N ALA A 102 10.21 -21.06 0.96
CA ALA A 102 10.77 -21.38 -0.35
C ALA A 102 10.62 -20.20 -1.32
N TYR A 103 9.45 -19.57 -1.37
CA TYR A 103 9.21 -18.39 -2.20
C TYR A 103 10.18 -17.23 -1.89
N MET A 104 10.34 -16.87 -0.62
CA MET A 104 11.27 -15.80 -0.24
C MET A 104 12.73 -16.15 -0.54
N LYS A 105 13.09 -17.44 -0.54
CA LYS A 105 14.44 -17.89 -0.90
C LYS A 105 14.76 -17.63 -2.37
N VAL A 106 13.75 -17.67 -3.25
CA VAL A 106 13.89 -17.35 -4.68
C VAL A 106 14.28 -15.88 -4.90
N LEU A 107 13.76 -14.98 -4.07
CA LEU A 107 14.03 -13.54 -4.16
C LEU A 107 15.37 -13.14 -3.54
N GLU A 108 15.93 -13.99 -2.67
CA GLU A 108 17.12 -13.67 -1.90
C GLU A 108 18.34 -13.46 -2.79
N ASN A 109 19.03 -12.33 -2.59
CA ASN A 109 20.22 -11.91 -3.33
C ASN A 109 20.01 -11.74 -4.85
N VAL A 110 18.76 -11.66 -5.32
CA VAL A 110 18.47 -11.22 -6.69
C VAL A 110 18.59 -9.69 -6.74
N VAL A 111 19.41 -9.19 -7.67
CA VAL A 111 19.60 -7.75 -7.85
C VAL A 111 18.56 -7.25 -8.83
N ILE A 112 17.66 -6.40 -8.34
CA ILE A 112 16.64 -5.74 -9.16
C ILE A 112 17.11 -4.31 -9.40
N ARG A 113 17.37 -3.94 -10.65
CA ARG A 113 17.64 -2.57 -11.07
C ARG A 113 16.39 -1.97 -11.66
N ALA A 114 16.03 -0.77 -11.25
CA ALA A 114 14.80 -0.15 -11.67
C ALA A 114 14.94 1.36 -11.87
N SER A 115 14.07 1.89 -12.72
CA SER A 115 13.86 3.32 -12.90
C SER A 115 12.60 3.74 -12.16
N THR A 116 12.65 4.86 -11.46
CA THR A 116 11.54 5.45 -10.71
C THR A 116 11.15 6.80 -11.28
N ASP A 117 9.98 7.32 -10.87
CA ASP A 117 9.66 8.74 -11.03
C ASP A 117 10.31 9.60 -9.93
N ALA A 118 9.99 10.90 -9.92
CA ALA A 118 10.49 11.89 -8.98
C ALA A 118 10.02 11.67 -7.52
N SER A 119 8.96 10.89 -7.27
CA SER A 119 8.56 10.50 -5.90
C SER A 119 9.09 9.11 -5.50
N GLY A 120 10.02 8.55 -6.28
CA GLY A 120 10.60 7.25 -6.00
C GLY A 120 9.68 6.08 -6.34
N LYS A 121 8.54 6.30 -7.01
CA LYS A 121 7.64 5.22 -7.43
C LYS A 121 8.30 4.42 -8.56
N PRO A 122 8.44 3.09 -8.43
CA PRO A 122 8.97 2.25 -9.50
C PRO A 122 8.12 2.34 -10.77
N LEU A 123 8.78 2.56 -11.91
CA LEU A 123 8.14 2.61 -13.23
C LEU A 123 8.39 1.34 -14.04
N ARG A 124 9.61 0.81 -13.99
CA ARG A 124 10.01 -0.41 -14.71
C ARG A 124 11.24 -1.05 -14.08
N ILE A 125 11.43 -2.34 -14.37
CA ILE A 125 12.65 -3.08 -14.04
C ILE A 125 13.59 -3.06 -15.26
N ASP A 126 14.78 -2.48 -15.09
CA ASP A 126 15.75 -2.30 -16.17
C ASP A 126 16.52 -3.59 -16.49
N ASN A 127 16.61 -4.54 -15.55
CA ASN A 127 17.26 -5.85 -15.74
C ASN A 127 16.29 -7.04 -15.54
N LEU A 128 15.06 -6.91 -16.04
CA LEU A 128 13.98 -7.87 -15.76
C LEU A 128 14.34 -9.31 -16.16
N ASP A 129 14.94 -9.50 -17.33
CA ASP A 129 15.27 -10.86 -17.82
C ASP A 129 16.37 -11.51 -16.98
N GLU A 130 17.40 -10.75 -16.57
CA GLU A 130 18.44 -11.21 -15.63
C GLU A 130 17.83 -11.63 -14.29
N ALA A 131 16.91 -10.81 -13.76
CA ALA A 131 16.22 -11.10 -12.51
C ALA A 131 15.38 -12.38 -12.62
N ARG A 132 14.61 -12.54 -13.69
CA ARG A 132 13.78 -13.73 -13.94
C ARG A 132 14.62 -15.00 -14.08
N ASP A 133 15.70 -14.95 -14.85
CA ASP A 133 16.55 -16.12 -15.07
C ASP A 133 17.19 -16.59 -13.76
N LYS A 134 17.62 -15.64 -12.92
CA LYS A 134 18.12 -15.95 -11.58
C LYS A 134 17.03 -16.55 -10.69
N MET A 135 15.83 -15.98 -10.68
CA MET A 135 14.70 -16.51 -9.92
C MET A 135 14.32 -17.93 -10.38
N ARG A 136 14.26 -18.20 -11.69
CA ARG A 136 13.98 -19.53 -12.26
C ARG A 136 15.03 -20.57 -11.87
N SER A 137 16.31 -20.19 -11.89
CA SER A 137 17.40 -21.05 -11.45
C SER A 137 17.20 -21.49 -9.99
N VAL A 138 16.97 -20.53 -9.09
CA VAL A 138 16.75 -20.84 -7.66
C VAL A 138 15.46 -21.63 -7.45
N ALA A 139 14.38 -21.29 -8.15
CA ALA A 139 13.12 -22.02 -8.05
C ALA A 139 13.28 -23.50 -8.44
N SER A 140 14.05 -23.78 -9.50
CA SER A 140 14.33 -25.16 -9.96
C SER A 140 15.09 -25.98 -8.92
N GLU A 141 15.96 -25.36 -8.12
CA GLU A 141 16.67 -26.00 -7.02
C GLU A 141 15.76 -26.30 -5.81
N LEU A 142 14.76 -25.43 -5.55
CA LEU A 142 13.86 -25.56 -4.41
C LEU A 142 12.70 -26.54 -4.65
N VAL A 143 12.37 -26.77 -5.91
CA VAL A 143 11.26 -27.61 -6.38
C VAL A 143 11.22 -29.00 -5.71
N GLY A 144 12.39 -29.64 -5.52
CA GLY A 144 12.50 -30.98 -4.93
C GLY A 144 12.04 -31.06 -3.46
N GLN A 145 11.94 -29.93 -2.76
CA GLN A 145 11.41 -29.88 -1.39
C GLN A 145 9.92 -30.26 -1.31
N PHE A 146 9.22 -30.27 -2.44
CA PHE A 146 7.79 -30.53 -2.53
C PHE A 146 7.44 -31.86 -3.19
N ASP A 147 8.42 -32.73 -3.48
CA ASP A 147 8.19 -33.99 -4.21
C ASP A 147 7.18 -34.93 -3.52
N GLN A 148 7.15 -34.91 -2.19
CA GLN A 148 6.20 -35.69 -1.39
C GLN A 148 4.86 -34.96 -1.13
N ARG A 149 4.67 -33.76 -1.71
CA ARG A 149 3.53 -32.86 -1.45
C ARG A 149 3.03 -32.24 -2.77
N PRO A 150 2.36 -33.01 -3.64
CA PRO A 150 1.96 -32.56 -4.98
C PRO A 150 1.11 -31.28 -4.97
N ALA A 151 0.22 -31.11 -3.98
CA ALA A 151 -0.56 -29.89 -3.84
C ALA A 151 0.29 -28.66 -3.50
N ALA A 152 1.30 -28.80 -2.62
CA ALA A 152 2.22 -27.72 -2.31
C ALA A 152 3.14 -27.41 -3.50
N ARG A 153 3.51 -28.43 -4.26
CA ARG A 153 4.29 -28.27 -5.49
C ARG A 153 3.52 -27.47 -6.53
N ALA A 154 2.28 -27.84 -6.82
CA ALA A 154 1.44 -27.11 -7.78
C ALA A 154 1.26 -25.63 -7.38
N LEU A 155 1.06 -25.37 -6.09
CA LEU A 155 0.95 -24.00 -5.59
C LEU A 155 2.28 -23.24 -5.69
N PHE A 156 3.41 -23.89 -5.44
CA PHE A 156 4.73 -23.29 -5.66
C PHE A 156 4.96 -22.96 -7.13
N ASP A 157 4.66 -23.88 -8.04
CA ASP A 157 4.79 -23.67 -9.48
C ASP A 157 3.90 -22.50 -9.95
N GLN A 158 2.68 -22.40 -9.42
CA GLN A 158 1.79 -21.26 -9.70
C GLN A 158 2.39 -19.93 -9.22
N LEU A 159 2.86 -19.85 -7.97
CA LEU A 159 3.51 -18.65 -7.44
C LEU A 159 4.76 -18.27 -8.25
N MET A 160 5.48 -19.27 -8.76
CA MET A 160 6.64 -19.04 -9.61
C MET A 160 6.26 -18.55 -10.99
N ALA A 161 5.21 -19.07 -11.61
CA ALA A 161 4.67 -18.54 -12.84
C ALA A 161 4.27 -17.07 -12.68
N GLU A 162 3.53 -16.73 -11.62
CA GLU A 162 3.15 -15.34 -11.31
C GLU A 162 4.38 -14.42 -11.14
N LEU A 163 5.45 -14.92 -10.53
CA LEU A 163 6.67 -14.15 -10.34
C LEU A 163 7.48 -14.00 -11.63
N VAL A 164 7.66 -15.05 -12.43
CA VAL A 164 8.61 -15.05 -13.56
C VAL A 164 7.97 -14.73 -14.91
N GLU A 165 6.66 -14.85 -15.02
CA GLU A 165 5.88 -14.59 -16.24
C GLU A 165 5.14 -13.23 -16.20
N VAL A 166 5.24 -12.49 -15.09
CA VAL A 166 4.69 -11.13 -14.96
C VAL A 166 5.14 -10.24 -16.12
N ASP A 167 4.24 -9.57 -16.81
CA ASP A 167 4.62 -8.70 -17.93
C ASP A 167 5.51 -7.53 -17.49
N ALA A 168 6.24 -6.93 -18.43
CA ALA A 168 7.19 -5.86 -18.13
C ALA A 168 6.55 -4.61 -17.49
N GLY A 169 5.28 -4.33 -17.80
CA GLY A 169 4.54 -3.20 -17.23
C GLY A 169 4.12 -3.45 -15.78
N SER A 170 3.84 -4.71 -15.42
CA SER A 170 3.45 -5.10 -14.07
C SER A 170 4.62 -5.48 -13.16
N ALA A 171 5.78 -5.84 -13.72
CA ALA A 171 6.94 -6.33 -12.98
C ALA A 171 7.42 -5.37 -11.88
N ALA A 172 7.40 -4.05 -12.13
CA ALA A 172 7.79 -3.06 -11.13
C ALA A 172 6.86 -3.08 -9.92
N THR A 173 5.55 -3.25 -10.13
CA THR A 173 4.56 -3.37 -9.06
C THR A 173 4.77 -4.65 -8.26
N VAL A 174 5.02 -5.79 -8.94
CA VAL A 174 5.19 -7.08 -8.27
C VAL A 174 6.50 -7.15 -7.48
N TYR A 175 7.62 -6.72 -8.08
CA TYR A 175 8.94 -6.89 -7.48
C TYR A 175 9.28 -5.80 -6.47
N LEU A 176 8.70 -4.60 -6.63
CA LEU A 176 9.03 -3.42 -5.83
C LEU A 176 7.78 -2.79 -5.17
N ASP A 177 6.75 -3.59 -4.87
CA ASP A 177 5.53 -3.15 -4.17
C ASP A 177 5.83 -2.30 -2.92
N VAL A 178 6.82 -2.73 -2.13
CA VAL A 178 7.25 -2.03 -0.91
C VAL A 178 7.67 -0.59 -1.23
N LEU A 179 8.41 -0.37 -2.31
CA LEU A 179 8.85 0.95 -2.74
C LEU A 179 7.69 1.78 -3.29
N GLY A 180 6.78 1.15 -4.04
CA GLY A 180 5.53 1.79 -4.47
C GLY A 180 4.70 2.30 -3.29
N THR A 181 4.63 1.52 -2.21
CA THR A 181 3.94 1.90 -0.97
C THR A 181 4.65 3.07 -0.27
N LEU A 182 5.98 3.04 -0.16
CA LEU A 182 6.76 4.13 0.40
C LEU A 182 6.61 5.43 -0.41
N ALA A 183 6.45 5.35 -1.72
CA ALA A 183 6.30 6.53 -2.59
C ALA A 183 4.95 7.25 -2.46
N VAL A 184 3.90 6.61 -1.89
CA VAL A 184 2.53 7.17 -1.82
C VAL A 184 2.48 8.52 -1.11
N ALA A 185 3.27 8.68 -0.06
CA ALA A 185 3.27 9.87 0.79
C ALA A 185 4.43 10.85 0.47
N GLN A 186 5.06 10.70 -0.69
CA GLN A 186 6.17 11.56 -1.11
C GLN A 186 5.72 12.52 -2.20
N ASN A 187 6.15 13.78 -2.10
CA ASN A 187 5.82 14.85 -3.05
C ASN A 187 4.30 15.03 -3.23
N THR A 188 3.53 14.90 -2.15
CA THR A 188 2.07 14.98 -2.21
C THR A 188 1.56 16.39 -2.53
N GLY A 189 2.31 17.40 -2.06
CA GLY A 189 1.95 18.81 -2.12
C GLY A 189 0.70 19.15 -1.30
N MET A 190 0.27 18.25 -0.41
CA MET A 190 -0.93 18.44 0.40
C MET A 190 -0.69 19.49 1.48
N LYS A 191 -1.73 20.27 1.77
CA LYS A 191 -1.73 21.19 2.91
C LYS A 191 -2.33 20.51 4.15
N PRO A 192 -1.93 20.91 5.36
CA PRO A 192 -2.51 20.36 6.58
C PRO A 192 -4.04 20.52 6.62
N GLY A 193 -4.75 19.43 6.94
CA GLY A 193 -6.22 19.35 6.88
C GLY A 193 -6.80 19.08 5.48
N GLU A 194 -5.98 19.03 4.43
CA GLU A 194 -6.41 18.56 3.11
C GLU A 194 -6.61 17.04 3.15
N PHE A 195 -7.66 16.57 2.47
CA PHE A 195 -7.81 15.16 2.14
C PHE A 195 -8.14 15.00 0.65
N ARG A 196 -7.71 13.88 0.09
CA ARG A 196 -8.02 13.46 -1.27
C ARG A 196 -8.79 12.16 -1.21
N GLN A 197 -9.83 12.06 -2.02
CA GLN A 197 -10.62 10.85 -2.15
C GLN A 197 -10.50 10.30 -3.57
N VAL A 198 -10.20 9.02 -3.69
CA VAL A 198 -10.10 8.32 -4.97
C VAL A 198 -10.86 7.01 -4.88
N ILE A 199 -11.57 6.68 -5.96
CA ILE A 199 -12.17 5.37 -6.13
C ILE A 199 -11.19 4.51 -6.91
N LYS A 200 -10.82 3.36 -6.36
CA LYS A 200 -9.94 2.40 -7.04
C LYS A 200 -10.37 0.96 -6.76
N PRO A 201 -10.04 0.01 -7.64
CA PRO A 201 -10.13 -1.40 -7.32
C PRO A 201 -9.23 -1.73 -6.12
N ALA A 202 -9.74 -2.54 -5.20
CA ALA A 202 -8.96 -3.18 -4.14
C ALA A 202 -9.05 -4.69 -4.30
N GLU A 203 -7.98 -5.38 -3.93
CA GLU A 203 -7.94 -6.85 -3.94
C GLU A 203 -9.05 -7.42 -3.04
N ASN A 204 -9.71 -8.47 -3.53
CA ASN A 204 -10.74 -9.15 -2.76
C ASN A 204 -10.07 -10.12 -1.79
N PRO A 205 -10.25 -9.96 -0.45
CA PRO A 205 -9.60 -10.83 0.52
C PRO A 205 -10.13 -12.27 0.50
N LEU A 206 -11.24 -12.55 -0.19
CA LEU A 206 -11.75 -13.91 -0.41
C LEU A 206 -11.37 -14.47 -1.79
N GLY A 207 -10.54 -13.74 -2.55
CA GLY A 207 -10.21 -14.04 -3.94
C GLY A 207 -11.28 -13.58 -4.93
N GLY A 208 -10.97 -13.68 -6.23
CA GLY A 208 -11.82 -13.22 -7.32
C GLY A 208 -11.53 -11.79 -7.75
N ASP A 209 -12.50 -11.18 -8.46
CA ASP A 209 -12.34 -9.84 -9.03
C ASP A 209 -12.18 -8.76 -7.96
N ALA A 210 -11.44 -7.71 -8.32
CA ALA A 210 -11.19 -6.59 -7.43
C ALA A 210 -12.48 -5.85 -7.08
N LEU A 211 -12.64 -5.52 -5.79
CA LEU A 211 -13.79 -4.78 -5.28
C LEU A 211 -13.59 -3.29 -5.44
N LYS A 212 -14.61 -2.59 -5.94
CA LYS A 212 -14.62 -1.13 -5.96
C LYS A 212 -14.48 -0.61 -4.53
N SER A 213 -13.49 0.24 -4.30
CA SER A 213 -13.16 0.76 -2.97
C SER A 213 -12.97 2.27 -2.99
N ASN A 214 -13.34 2.90 -1.88
CA ASN A 214 -13.11 4.31 -1.60
C ASN A 214 -11.83 4.45 -0.78
N VAL A 215 -10.93 5.29 -1.23
CA VAL A 215 -9.68 5.59 -0.54
C VAL A 215 -9.64 7.06 -0.17
N ARG A 216 -9.56 7.32 1.14
CA ARG A 216 -9.36 8.66 1.71
C ARG A 216 -7.92 8.78 2.19
N PHE A 217 -7.18 9.72 1.62
CA PHE A 217 -5.81 10.03 1.98
C PHE A 217 -5.74 11.44 2.57
N GLU A 218 -5.18 11.60 3.76
CA GLU A 218 -5.25 12.83 4.56
C GLU A 218 -3.91 13.14 5.22
N LEU A 219 -3.51 14.42 5.21
CA LEU A 219 -2.38 14.92 6.00
C LEU A 219 -2.89 15.29 7.40
N VAL A 220 -2.62 14.41 8.37
CA VAL A 220 -3.20 14.50 9.73
C VAL A 220 -2.29 15.25 10.71
N ASP A 221 -0.99 15.34 10.43
CA ASP A 221 -0.03 16.06 11.26
C ASP A 221 1.14 16.58 10.43
N ALA A 222 1.68 17.75 10.79
CA ALA A 222 2.79 18.39 10.09
C ALA A 222 3.56 19.34 11.02
N ASP A 223 4.89 19.20 11.04
CA ASP A 223 5.78 20.15 11.71
C ASP A 223 5.75 21.51 10.99
N THR A 224 6.06 22.59 11.72
CA THR A 224 6.00 23.96 11.21
C THR A 224 6.96 24.20 10.04
N ASP A 225 8.08 23.47 9.98
CA ASP A 225 9.10 23.54 8.94
C ASP A 225 8.93 22.48 7.83
N GLY A 226 7.86 21.66 7.88
CA GLY A 226 7.59 20.61 6.92
C GLY A 226 8.63 19.48 6.93
N SER A 227 9.49 19.40 7.95
CA SER A 227 10.49 18.34 8.09
C SER A 227 9.87 16.99 8.41
N ARG A 228 8.75 16.98 9.15
CA ARG A 228 7.99 15.78 9.48
C ARG A 228 6.53 15.94 9.11
N LEU A 229 6.00 14.94 8.43
CA LEU A 229 4.60 14.86 8.03
C LEU A 229 4.04 13.49 8.37
N LYS A 230 2.78 13.44 8.81
CA LYS A 230 2.06 12.20 9.01
C LYS A 230 0.83 12.14 8.13
N PHE A 231 0.76 11.14 7.27
CA PHE A 231 -0.39 10.88 6.44
C PHE A 231 -1.15 9.65 6.91
N VAL A 232 -2.46 9.66 6.68
CA VAL A 232 -3.34 8.51 6.91
C VAL A 232 -4.09 8.19 5.63
N ASN A 233 -4.06 6.92 5.25
CA ASN A 233 -4.84 6.35 4.16
C ASN A 233 -5.86 5.38 4.74
N VAL A 234 -7.15 5.62 4.51
CA VAL A 234 -8.24 4.70 4.88
C VAL A 234 -8.89 4.19 3.61
N THR A 235 -8.95 2.87 3.47
CA THR A 235 -9.64 2.17 2.39
C THR A 235 -10.86 1.47 2.94
N SER A 236 -12.02 1.75 2.34
CA SER A 236 -13.28 1.08 2.60
C SER A 236 -13.90 0.56 1.30
N VAL A 237 -14.51 -0.62 1.34
CA VAL A 237 -15.19 -1.19 0.18
C VAL A 237 -16.49 -0.41 -0.09
N ASP A 238 -16.80 -0.17 -1.35
CA ASP A 238 -18.08 0.41 -1.75
C ASP A 238 -19.24 -0.54 -1.35
N PRO A 239 -20.23 -0.10 -0.56
CA PRO A 239 -21.30 -0.98 -0.07
C PRO A 239 -22.11 -1.66 -1.17
N ALA A 240 -22.27 -1.01 -2.34
CA ALA A 240 -23.01 -1.60 -3.45
C ALA A 240 -22.18 -2.70 -4.12
N ALA A 241 -20.89 -2.45 -4.35
CA ALA A 241 -19.97 -3.47 -4.87
C ALA A 241 -19.85 -4.67 -3.92
N LEU A 242 -19.83 -4.43 -2.61
CA LEU A 242 -19.84 -5.51 -1.63
C LEU A 242 -21.14 -6.33 -1.68
N SER A 243 -22.29 -5.67 -1.76
CA SER A 243 -23.59 -6.35 -1.87
C SER A 243 -23.69 -7.22 -3.13
N GLU A 244 -23.18 -6.72 -4.26
CA GLU A 244 -23.09 -7.46 -5.51
C GLU A 244 -22.19 -8.69 -5.38
N PHE A 245 -20.97 -8.50 -4.86
CA PHE A 245 -20.05 -9.59 -4.59
C PHE A 245 -20.68 -10.68 -3.70
N MET A 246 -21.36 -10.30 -2.61
CA MET A 246 -21.99 -11.26 -1.71
C MET A 246 -23.10 -12.06 -2.39
N ARG A 247 -23.85 -11.45 -3.33
CA ARG A 247 -24.85 -12.17 -4.14
C ARG A 247 -24.21 -13.16 -5.08
N ASP A 248 -23.13 -12.78 -5.76
CA ASP A 248 -22.42 -13.67 -6.68
C ASP A 248 -21.72 -14.82 -5.97
N PHE A 249 -21.15 -14.54 -4.81
CA PHE A 249 -20.62 -15.55 -3.92
C PHE A 249 -21.71 -16.53 -3.44
N ALA A 250 -22.85 -16.01 -2.98
CA ALA A 250 -24.00 -16.83 -2.58
C ALA A 250 -24.55 -17.71 -3.73
N ARG A 251 -24.63 -17.18 -4.95
CA ARG A 251 -25.01 -17.96 -6.14
C ARG A 251 -24.02 -19.08 -6.43
N SER A 252 -22.73 -18.78 -6.36
CA SER A 252 -21.66 -19.75 -6.61
C SER A 252 -21.69 -20.90 -5.60
N LEU A 253 -21.96 -20.58 -4.33
CA LEU A 253 -22.11 -21.58 -3.27
C LEU A 253 -23.33 -22.48 -3.46
N LEU A 254 -24.50 -21.91 -3.76
CA LEU A 254 -25.72 -22.68 -4.02
C LEU A 254 -25.56 -23.57 -5.27
N ALA A 255 -24.89 -23.07 -6.30
CA ALA A 255 -24.57 -23.87 -7.48
C ALA A 255 -23.63 -25.03 -7.15
N ALA A 256 -22.62 -24.80 -6.29
CA ALA A 256 -21.67 -25.83 -5.86
C ALA A 256 -22.29 -26.89 -4.94
N SER A 257 -23.31 -26.53 -4.13
CA SER A 257 -24.05 -27.48 -3.29
C SER A 257 -25.08 -28.31 -4.08
N GLY A 258 -25.33 -27.98 -5.35
CA GLY A 258 -26.36 -28.61 -6.16
C GLY A 258 -27.77 -28.13 -5.84
N ASP A 259 -27.91 -27.05 -5.06
CA ASP A 259 -29.19 -26.45 -4.70
C ASP A 259 -29.76 -25.61 -5.86
N SER A 260 -31.08 -25.45 -5.88
CA SER A 260 -31.73 -24.55 -6.83
C SER A 260 -31.32 -23.10 -6.55
N VAL A 261 -30.70 -22.44 -7.53
CA VAL A 261 -30.33 -21.02 -7.43
C VAL A 261 -31.56 -20.14 -7.67
N THR A 262 -32.34 -19.88 -6.63
CA THR A 262 -33.49 -18.95 -6.70
C THR A 262 -33.16 -17.59 -6.07
N PRO A 263 -33.76 -16.48 -6.53
CA PRO A 263 -33.54 -15.16 -5.94
C PRO A 263 -33.86 -15.09 -4.43
N ALA A 264 -34.88 -15.83 -3.99
CA ALA A 264 -35.26 -15.88 -2.57
C ALA A 264 -34.19 -16.56 -1.71
N LEU A 265 -33.61 -17.67 -2.18
CA LEU A 265 -32.54 -18.38 -1.47
C LEU A 265 -31.24 -17.57 -1.44
N VAL A 266 -30.88 -16.92 -2.57
CA VAL A 266 -29.71 -16.03 -2.63
C VAL A 266 -29.88 -14.88 -1.62
N ASN A 267 -31.03 -14.20 -1.62
CA ASN A 267 -31.27 -13.09 -0.70
C ASN A 267 -31.25 -13.55 0.77
N ARG A 268 -31.81 -14.73 1.05
CA ARG A 268 -31.76 -15.32 2.39
C ARG A 268 -30.32 -15.61 2.82
N LEU A 269 -29.52 -16.21 1.94
CA LEU A 269 -28.11 -16.51 2.22
C LEU A 269 -27.32 -15.22 2.46
N VAL A 270 -27.41 -14.24 1.54
CA VAL A 270 -26.76 -12.92 1.70
C VAL A 270 -27.17 -12.24 3.00
N SER A 271 -28.44 -12.28 3.39
CA SER A 271 -28.92 -11.69 4.65
C SER A 271 -28.36 -12.37 5.91
N SER A 272 -27.91 -13.62 5.80
CA SER A 272 -27.26 -14.36 6.90
C SER A 272 -25.75 -14.16 6.94
N MET A 273 -25.19 -13.45 5.97
CA MET A 273 -23.76 -13.24 5.85
C MET A 273 -23.37 -11.82 6.31
N VAL A 274 -22.24 -11.72 7.00
CA VAL A 274 -21.60 -10.45 7.35
C VAL A 274 -20.23 -10.45 6.72
N PHE A 275 -19.94 -9.42 5.94
CA PHE A 275 -18.60 -9.15 5.43
C PHE A 275 -18.22 -7.71 5.75
N SER A 276 -17.03 -7.51 6.31
CA SER A 276 -16.40 -6.19 6.41
C SER A 276 -14.93 -6.30 6.05
N PHE A 277 -14.44 -5.25 5.40
CA PHE A 277 -13.03 -5.09 5.08
C PHE A 277 -12.66 -3.63 5.39
N ASP A 278 -11.76 -3.48 6.35
CA ASP A 278 -11.21 -2.20 6.74
C ASP A 278 -9.70 -2.25 6.56
N LYS A 279 -9.14 -1.30 5.81
CA LYS A 279 -7.68 -1.14 5.69
C LYS A 279 -7.30 0.30 6.04
N ARG A 280 -6.30 0.45 6.91
CA ARG A 280 -5.72 1.72 7.32
C ARG A 280 -4.21 1.66 7.14
N ALA A 281 -3.61 2.69 6.56
CA ALA A 281 -2.17 2.86 6.50
C ALA A 281 -1.77 4.23 7.05
N GLU A 282 -0.71 4.27 7.85
CA GLU A 282 -0.11 5.50 8.37
C GLU A 282 1.29 5.65 7.79
N PHE A 283 1.63 6.84 7.30
CA PHE A 283 2.91 7.14 6.67
C PHE A 283 3.59 8.24 7.45
N ASP A 284 4.77 7.94 7.99
CA ASP A 284 5.63 8.92 8.64
C ASP A 284 6.72 9.34 7.65
N VAL A 285 6.69 10.61 7.25
CA VAL A 285 7.61 11.21 6.28
C VAL A 285 8.57 12.12 7.01
N GLU A 286 9.86 11.96 6.77
CA GLU A 286 10.92 12.81 7.32
C GLU A 286 11.84 13.25 6.20
N ASP A 287 12.05 14.57 6.11
CA ASP A 287 12.88 15.21 5.09
C ASP A 287 12.52 14.79 3.66
N GLY A 288 11.21 14.76 3.37
CA GLY A 288 10.66 14.40 2.05
C GLY A 288 10.66 12.91 1.73
N MET A 289 11.14 12.06 2.65
CA MET A 289 11.22 10.61 2.44
C MET A 289 10.36 9.86 3.46
N THR A 290 9.52 8.94 3.00
CA THR A 290 8.75 8.08 3.92
C THR A 290 9.69 7.14 4.68
N ARG A 291 9.77 7.33 6.00
CA ARG A 291 10.63 6.54 6.90
C ARG A 291 9.93 5.31 7.44
N LYS A 292 8.61 5.41 7.59
CA LYS A 292 7.82 4.33 8.15
C LYS A 292 6.44 4.30 7.53
N VAL A 293 5.96 3.10 7.25
CA VAL A 293 4.57 2.82 6.89
C VAL A 293 4.04 1.76 7.84
N ALA A 294 2.91 2.04 8.48
CA ALA A 294 2.19 1.07 9.31
C ALA A 294 0.81 0.82 8.69
N GLU A 295 0.63 -0.36 8.10
CA GLU A 295 -0.63 -0.82 7.54
C GLU A 295 -1.30 -1.81 8.48
N LYS A 296 -2.61 -1.70 8.62
CA LYS A 296 -3.46 -2.68 9.28
C LYS A 296 -4.69 -2.92 8.41
N SER A 297 -4.96 -4.18 8.09
CA SER A 297 -6.21 -4.62 7.51
C SER A 297 -6.92 -5.59 8.43
N THR A 298 -8.25 -5.52 8.42
CA THR A 298 -9.11 -6.44 9.14
C THR A 298 -10.23 -6.87 8.21
N THR A 299 -10.30 -8.16 7.95
CA THR A 299 -11.38 -8.81 7.20
C THR A 299 -12.22 -9.60 8.19
N VAL A 300 -13.51 -9.32 8.25
CA VAL A 300 -14.47 -10.13 9.01
C VAL A 300 -15.41 -10.77 8.01
N PHE A 301 -15.50 -12.09 8.07
CA PHE A 301 -16.49 -12.87 7.33
C PHE A 301 -17.25 -13.78 8.29
N ARG A 302 -18.58 -13.67 8.30
CA ARG A 302 -19.47 -14.56 9.05
C ARG A 302 -20.53 -15.06 8.09
N GLY A 303 -20.73 -16.37 8.04
CA GLY A 303 -21.77 -16.98 7.21
C GLY A 303 -21.59 -18.48 7.17
N MET A 304 -22.70 -19.21 7.05
CA MET A 304 -22.69 -20.68 6.88
C MET A 304 -21.86 -21.42 7.93
N GLU A 305 -22.06 -21.07 9.22
CA GLU A 305 -21.30 -21.64 10.35
C GLU A 305 -19.80 -21.31 10.38
N GLN A 306 -19.30 -20.58 9.37
CA GLN A 306 -17.95 -20.05 9.36
C GLN A 306 -17.94 -18.66 10.02
N ASN A 307 -16.97 -18.49 10.91
CA ASN A 307 -16.63 -17.19 11.50
C ASN A 307 -15.12 -17.01 11.33
N LEU A 308 -14.78 -16.15 10.38
CA LEU A 308 -13.41 -15.83 10.01
C LEU A 308 -13.14 -14.37 10.38
N ILE A 309 -12.11 -14.15 11.19
CA ILE A 309 -11.56 -12.82 11.42
C ILE A 309 -10.09 -12.89 11.06
N GLN A 310 -9.70 -12.21 9.99
CA GLN A 310 -8.33 -12.08 9.58
C GLN A 310 -7.84 -10.66 9.86
N THR A 311 -6.75 -10.54 10.61
CA THR A 311 -6.05 -9.29 10.85
C THR A 311 -4.65 -9.40 10.30
N ASP A 312 -4.29 -8.51 9.39
CA ASP A 312 -2.93 -8.38 8.90
C ASP A 312 -2.39 -7.01 9.30
N ALA A 313 -1.21 -6.98 9.93
CA ALA A 313 -0.50 -5.76 10.28
C ALA A 313 0.88 -5.80 9.61
N ARG A 314 1.18 -4.83 8.76
CA ARG A 314 2.46 -4.68 8.07
C ARG A 314 3.12 -3.38 8.52
N THR A 315 4.36 -3.46 8.99
CA THR A 315 5.20 -2.28 9.21
C THR A 315 6.39 -2.34 8.27
N THR A 316 6.59 -1.28 7.51
CA THR A 316 7.76 -1.08 6.66
C THR A 316 8.57 0.08 7.23
N THR A 317 9.88 -0.09 7.40
CA THR A 317 10.79 0.98 7.84
C THR A 317 11.92 1.16 6.84
N LEU A 318 12.36 2.40 6.67
CA LEU A 318 13.45 2.80 5.80
C LEU A 318 14.50 3.56 6.63
N THR A 319 15.67 2.96 6.80
CA THR A 319 16.77 3.50 7.62
C THR A 319 18.05 3.64 6.82
N PRO A 320 18.93 4.63 7.09
CA PRO A 320 20.23 4.69 6.44
C PRO A 320 21.03 3.41 6.67
N ALA A 321 21.68 2.88 5.64
CA ALA A 321 22.67 1.83 5.85
C ALA A 321 23.90 2.44 6.53
N VAL A 322 24.24 1.95 7.73
CA VAL A 322 25.48 2.34 8.40
C VAL A 322 26.65 1.71 7.62
N ASN A 323 27.59 2.54 7.19
CA ASN A 323 28.84 2.09 6.56
C ASN A 323 29.78 1.44 7.58
#